data_AF-A0A927U6Y0-F1
#
_entry.id   AF-A0A927U6Y0-F1
#
_cell.length_a   1.000
_cell.length_b   1.000
_cell.length_c   1.000
_cell.angle_alpha   90.00
_cell.angle_beta   90.00
_cell.angle_gamma   90.00
#
_symmetry.space_group_name_H-M   'P 1'
#
loop_
_entity.id
_entity.type
_entity.pdbx_description
1 polymer ?
#
loop_
_entity_poly.entity_id
_entity_poly.type
_entity_poly.pdbx_seq_one_letter_code
_entity_poly.pdbx_strand_id
1 'polypeptide(L)'
;MRHTDRFSSMRVFYTILICLIFIVSNTLLCSFASVLIDKYICLIAINICFFCLFMLLIIRRRLENKLPEYNYISYSKIAIVTVINWAITIICSAFAPDFFAPMIVLPIIASSVFDDSIANAFSLYLVIITSVCFDYNVYMVICYITMILFGNMLTGFLKKSENIQKLYSMLLLLAITTLISIIFYYFNYLELKFSVLIYGLMSGIIACLITVALLPLLGLMVTKEQNIVYEAYLDPDFSLCNEIRKFSFIEYQHAKRISELSKKCAKAINANEGLAACGAFYYRLGKIEGEPIIDNAIRIANNYCFPNDVIQILSEYGGIVSLPSTKESAIVHMVDSVVTKVELFDSDSMSSSWNQNMVIYQTINELSQKGFYDNSGLTMNQFLVIREILANEDILA
;
A
#
# COMPACT_ATOMS: atom_id res chain seq x y z
N MET A 1 19.00 12.64 6.78
CA MET A 1 18.64 13.73 7.71
C MET A 1 17.65 13.21 8.75
N ARG A 2 17.95 13.44 10.03
CA ARG A 2 17.12 13.12 11.20
C ARG A 2 16.04 14.20 11.39
N HIS A 3 14.91 13.78 11.96
CA HIS A 3 13.75 14.53 12.47
C HIS A 3 12.63 14.90 11.49
N THR A 4 11.60 14.05 11.49
CA THR A 4 10.20 14.49 11.43
C THR A 4 9.39 13.84 12.58
N ASP A 5 9.88 14.03 13.81
CA ASP A 5 9.06 13.83 15.02
C ASP A 5 8.04 14.95 15.13
N ARG A 6 6.96 14.88 14.35
CA ARG A 6 5.74 15.64 14.65
C ARG A 6 4.63 14.67 15.04
N PHE A 7 4.27 14.73 16.31
CA PHE A 7 3.01 14.22 16.84
C PHE A 7 1.87 14.84 16.00
N SER A 8 1.30 14.06 15.09
CA SER A 8 0.12 14.48 14.34
C SER A 8 -1.11 14.02 15.12
N SER A 9 -2.06 14.93 15.38
CA SER A 9 -3.29 14.65 16.13
C SER A 9 -4.08 13.48 15.53
N MET A 10 -4.02 13.31 14.20
CA MET A 10 -4.63 12.17 13.50
C MET A 10 -4.00 10.84 13.92
N ARG A 11 -2.69 10.79 14.17
CA ARG A 11 -1.99 9.56 14.58
C ARG A 11 -2.39 9.12 15.99
N VAL A 12 -2.55 10.09 16.89
CA VAL A 12 -3.03 9.85 18.26
C VAL A 12 -4.46 9.32 18.20
N PHE A 13 -5.32 9.94 17.38
CA PHE A 13 -6.69 9.49 17.18
C PHE A 13 -6.78 8.02 16.71
N TYR A 14 -6.06 7.64 15.64
CA TYR A 14 -6.06 6.25 15.18
C TYR A 14 -5.44 5.27 16.17
N THR A 15 -4.45 5.69 16.95
CA THR A 15 -3.88 4.83 18.01
C THR A 15 -4.90 4.57 19.11
N ILE A 16 -5.66 5.60 19.52
CA ILE A 16 -6.78 5.45 20.46
C ILE A 16 -7.86 4.55 19.86
N LEU A 17 -8.18 4.72 18.57
CA LEU A 17 -9.15 3.87 17.88
C LEU A 17 -8.72 2.39 17.87
N ILE A 18 -7.46 2.08 17.56
CA ILE A 18 -6.95 0.71 17.60
C ILE A 18 -6.99 0.16 19.03
N CYS A 19 -6.68 0.98 20.05
CA CYS A 19 -6.83 0.58 21.44
C CYS A 19 -8.27 0.19 21.78
N LEU A 20 -9.25 1.01 21.36
CA LEU A 20 -10.67 0.70 21.52
C LEU A 20 -11.06 -0.59 20.78
N ILE A 21 -10.55 -0.82 19.57
CA ILE A 21 -10.79 -2.06 18.81
C ILE A 21 -10.30 -3.28 19.57
N PHE A 22 -9.09 -3.24 20.16
CA PHE A 22 -8.56 -4.35 20.95
C PHE A 22 -9.41 -4.62 22.21
N ILE A 23 -9.81 -3.57 22.92
CA ILE A 23 -10.66 -3.69 24.11
C ILE A 23 -12.00 -4.33 23.72
N VAL A 24 -12.72 -3.72 22.76
CA VAL A 24 -14.04 -4.19 22.33
C VAL A 24 -13.97 -5.61 21.78
N SER A 25 -13.02 -5.91 20.90
CA SER A 25 -12.91 -7.24 20.29
C SER A 25 -12.58 -8.33 21.30
N ASN A 26 -11.69 -8.05 22.26
CA ASN A 26 -11.39 -8.99 23.34
C ASN A 26 -12.59 -9.21 24.26
N THR A 27 -13.34 -8.14 24.60
CA THR A 27 -14.57 -8.27 25.39
C THR A 27 -15.63 -9.12 24.67
N LEU A 28 -15.81 -8.91 23.36
CA LEU A 28 -16.75 -9.68 22.55
C LEU A 28 -16.35 -11.15 22.49
N LEU A 29 -15.07 -11.45 22.25
CA LEU A 29 -14.58 -12.82 22.18
C LEU A 29 -14.77 -13.56 23.51
N CYS A 30 -14.46 -12.91 24.64
CA CYS A 30 -14.69 -13.48 25.96
C CYS A 30 -16.19 -13.69 26.27
N SER A 31 -17.05 -12.78 25.80
CA SER A 31 -18.49 -12.91 25.93
C SER A 31 -19.05 -14.08 25.13
N PHE A 32 -18.56 -14.30 23.89
CA PHE A 32 -18.96 -15.45 23.08
C PHE A 32 -18.53 -16.78 23.72
N ALA A 33 -17.32 -16.83 24.27
CA ALA A 33 -16.81 -18.01 24.96
C ALA A 33 -17.36 -18.20 26.39
N SER A 34 -18.23 -17.30 26.89
CA SER A 34 -18.81 -17.35 28.24
C SER A 34 -17.75 -17.51 29.35
N VAL A 35 -16.65 -16.77 29.23
CA VAL A 35 -15.47 -16.91 30.10
C VAL A 35 -15.76 -16.36 31.51
N LEU A 36 -15.23 -17.05 32.53
CA LEU A 36 -15.29 -16.62 33.94
C LEU A 36 -14.62 -15.24 34.14
N ILE A 37 -15.14 -14.45 35.08
CA ILE A 37 -14.65 -13.09 35.39
C ILE A 37 -13.15 -13.08 35.72
N ASP A 38 -12.67 -14.07 36.47
CA ASP A 38 -11.27 -14.16 36.86
C ASP A 38 -10.34 -14.39 35.65
N LYS A 39 -10.72 -15.30 34.74
CA LYS A 39 -10.02 -15.54 33.47
C LYS A 39 -10.03 -14.28 32.59
N TYR A 40 -11.16 -13.56 32.56
CA TYR A 40 -11.32 -12.33 31.79
C TYR A 40 -10.36 -11.22 32.23
N ILE A 41 -10.16 -11.02 33.54
CA ILE A 41 -9.22 -10.03 34.08
C ILE A 41 -7.78 -10.34 33.62
N CYS A 42 -7.37 -11.61 33.70
CA CYS A 42 -6.06 -12.06 33.23
C CYS A 42 -5.88 -11.82 31.71
N LEU A 43 -6.92 -12.09 30.92
CA LEU A 43 -6.90 -11.84 29.48
C LEU A 43 -6.75 -10.36 29.17
N ILE A 44 -7.44 -9.46 29.88
CA ILE A 44 -7.26 -8.01 29.70
C ILE A 44 -5.80 -7.61 29.95
N ALA A 45 -5.17 -8.13 31.00
CA ALA A 45 -3.77 -7.81 31.30
C ALA A 45 -2.82 -8.25 30.16
N ILE A 46 -3.02 -9.46 29.62
CA ILE A 46 -2.25 -9.96 28.46
C ILE A 46 -2.51 -9.08 27.23
N ASN A 47 -3.76 -8.66 26.98
CA ASN A 47 -4.11 -7.77 25.88
C ASN A 47 -3.40 -6.41 25.98
N ILE A 48 -3.37 -5.80 27.17
CA ILE A 48 -2.68 -4.52 27.38
C ILE A 48 -1.18 -4.67 27.11
N CYS A 49 -0.55 -5.72 27.63
CA CYS A 49 0.86 -6.00 27.40
C CYS A 49 1.18 -6.18 25.91
N PHE A 50 0.38 -6.97 25.21
CA PHE A 50 0.56 -7.19 23.78
C PHE A 50 0.32 -5.91 22.98
N PHE A 51 -0.74 -5.15 23.28
CA PHE A 51 -1.04 -3.89 22.59
C PHE A 51 0.11 -2.88 22.73
N CYS A 52 0.67 -2.73 23.93
CA CYS A 52 1.83 -1.88 24.16
C CYS A 52 3.05 -2.31 23.32
N LEU A 53 3.37 -3.60 23.30
CA LEU A 53 4.47 -4.13 22.48
C LEU A 53 4.19 -3.98 20.98
N PHE A 54 2.97 -4.24 20.55
CA PHE A 54 2.52 -4.10 19.16
C PHE A 54 2.68 -2.66 18.66
N MET A 55 2.24 -1.68 19.45
CA MET A 55 2.42 -0.26 19.14
C MET A 55 3.90 0.13 19.08
N LEU A 56 4.72 -0.35 20.03
CA LEU A 56 6.17 -0.11 20.01
C LEU A 56 6.84 -0.70 18.75
N LEU A 57 6.45 -1.90 18.33
CA LEU A 57 6.96 -2.54 17.11
C LEU A 57 6.57 -1.75 15.86
N ILE A 58 5.33 -1.26 15.77
CA ILE A 58 4.88 -0.41 14.65
C ILE A 58 5.69 0.88 14.60
N ILE A 59 5.88 1.55 15.75
CA ILE A 59 6.66 2.79 15.84
C ILE A 59 8.12 2.53 15.41
N ARG A 60 8.74 1.45 15.91
CA ARG A 60 10.12 1.10 15.56
C ARG A 60 10.28 0.80 14.07
N ARG A 61 9.41 -0.04 13.49
CA ARG A 61 9.48 -0.39 12.06
C ARG A 61 9.27 0.82 11.16
N ARG A 62 8.49 1.80 11.61
CA ARG A 62 8.37 3.08 10.93
C ARG A 62 9.66 3.89 10.97
N LEU A 63 10.30 4.00 12.12
CA LEU A 63 11.60 4.71 12.23
C LEU A 63 12.65 4.06 11.32
N GLU A 64 12.53 2.76 11.07
CA GLU A 64 13.37 2.01 10.14
C GLU A 64 12.93 2.13 8.66
N ASN A 65 11.84 2.85 8.33
CA ASN A 65 11.22 2.96 7.00
C ASN A 65 10.93 1.62 6.30
N LYS A 66 10.62 0.57 7.07
CA LYS A 66 10.40 -0.79 6.53
C LYS A 66 8.93 -1.13 6.26
N LEU A 67 8.01 -0.28 6.69
CA LEU A 67 6.59 -0.50 6.42
C LEU A 67 6.31 -0.38 4.91
N PRO A 68 5.46 -1.25 4.34
CA PRO A 68 5.25 -1.34 2.90
C PRO A 68 4.58 -0.11 2.26
N GLU A 69 4.03 0.84 3.04
CA GLU A 69 3.32 2.03 2.53
C GLU A 69 3.63 3.31 3.34
N TYR A 70 3.64 4.46 2.66
CA TYR A 70 4.09 5.73 3.20
C TYR A 70 3.06 6.48 4.09
N ASN A 71 3.41 6.56 5.38
CA ASN A 71 3.22 7.58 6.44
C ASN A 71 1.90 8.28 6.83
N TYR A 72 0.79 8.30 6.08
CA TYR A 72 -0.48 8.90 6.58
C TYR A 72 -1.72 8.04 6.32
N ILE A 73 -1.78 7.38 5.17
CA ILE A 73 -2.86 6.43 4.80
C ILE A 73 -2.73 5.10 5.59
N SER A 74 -1.54 4.85 6.15
CA SER A 74 -1.27 3.61 6.90
C SER A 74 -2.11 3.47 8.16
N TYR A 75 -2.47 4.53 8.88
CA TYR A 75 -3.17 4.37 10.16
C TYR A 75 -4.64 3.99 10.06
N SER A 76 -5.37 4.57 9.10
CA SER A 76 -6.73 4.16 8.75
C SER A 76 -6.74 2.69 8.32
N LYS A 77 -5.78 2.32 7.46
CA LYS A 77 -5.61 0.96 6.97
C LYS A 77 -5.22 -0.04 8.07
N ILE A 78 -4.30 0.34 8.97
CA ILE A 78 -3.94 -0.46 10.17
C ILE A 78 -5.21 -0.73 10.98
N ALA A 79 -6.03 0.28 11.25
CA ALA A 79 -7.27 0.10 11.98
C ALA A 79 -8.23 -0.87 11.26
N ILE A 80 -8.50 -0.66 9.97
CA ILE A 80 -9.39 -1.53 9.18
C ILE A 80 -8.88 -2.98 9.18
N VAL A 81 -7.59 -3.20 8.93
CA VAL A 81 -6.99 -4.54 8.91
C VAL A 81 -7.00 -5.19 10.29
N THR A 82 -6.80 -4.43 11.37
CA THR A 82 -6.97 -4.98 12.74
C THR A 82 -8.41 -5.39 13.01
N VAL A 83 -9.40 -4.60 12.59
CA VAL A 83 -10.83 -4.95 12.72
C VAL A 83 -11.16 -6.21 11.92
N ILE A 84 -10.70 -6.31 10.67
CA ILE A 84 -10.95 -7.47 9.82
C ILE A 84 -10.33 -8.74 10.43
N ASN A 85 -9.10 -8.67 10.93
CA ASN A 85 -8.46 -9.82 11.58
C ASN A 85 -9.22 -10.26 12.83
N TRP A 86 -9.60 -9.32 13.70
CA TRP A 86 -10.43 -9.62 14.88
C TRP A 86 -11.79 -10.22 14.48
N ALA A 87 -12.47 -9.65 13.48
CA ALA A 87 -13.74 -10.18 12.98
C ALA A 87 -13.61 -11.61 12.46
N ILE A 88 -12.58 -11.90 11.66
CA ILE A 88 -12.30 -13.26 11.16
C ILE A 88 -12.04 -14.20 12.33
N THR A 89 -11.25 -13.80 13.34
CA THR A 89 -10.99 -14.66 14.50
C THR A 89 -12.24 -14.99 15.28
N ILE A 90 -13.12 -14.00 15.51
CA ILE A 90 -14.36 -14.20 16.27
C ILE A 90 -15.32 -15.08 15.48
N ILE A 91 -15.50 -14.81 14.18
CA ILE A 91 -16.41 -15.60 13.32
C ILE A 91 -15.89 -17.04 13.18
N CYS A 92 -14.60 -17.22 12.89
CA CYS A 92 -14.01 -18.54 12.75
C CYS A 92 -14.04 -19.34 14.06
N SER A 93 -13.78 -18.71 15.21
CA SER A 93 -13.83 -19.41 16.50
C SER A 93 -15.26 -19.74 16.96
N ALA A 94 -16.25 -18.91 16.63
CA ALA A 94 -17.63 -19.15 17.04
C ALA A 94 -18.37 -20.18 16.16
N PHE A 95 -18.06 -20.24 14.86
CA PHE A 95 -18.85 -21.03 13.89
C PHE A 95 -18.09 -22.18 13.22
N ALA A 96 -16.75 -22.17 13.19
CA ALA A 96 -16.03 -23.22 12.49
C ALA A 96 -15.91 -24.47 13.36
N PRO A 97 -16.01 -25.68 12.75
CA PRO A 97 -15.72 -26.91 13.46
C PRO A 97 -14.25 -26.98 13.92
N ASP A 98 -14.03 -27.69 15.01
CA ASP A 98 -12.72 -28.04 15.56
C ASP A 98 -11.73 -28.46 14.45
N PHE A 99 -10.52 -27.88 14.45
CA PHE A 99 -9.45 -28.09 13.46
C PHE A 99 -9.70 -27.53 12.05
N PHE A 100 -10.93 -27.15 11.69
CA PHE A 100 -11.27 -26.71 10.32
C PHE A 100 -11.47 -25.20 10.17
N ALA A 101 -11.16 -24.41 11.20
CA ALA A 101 -11.13 -22.96 11.12
C ALA A 101 -10.01 -22.47 10.18
N PRO A 102 -10.29 -21.64 9.15
CA PRO A 102 -9.29 -21.19 8.16
C PRO A 102 -8.37 -20.08 8.71
N MET A 103 -7.63 -20.37 9.79
CA MET A 103 -6.74 -19.41 10.46
C MET A 103 -5.50 -19.01 9.64
N ILE A 104 -5.20 -19.73 8.55
CA ILE A 104 -4.12 -19.40 7.61
C ILE A 104 -4.27 -17.99 7.01
N VAL A 105 -5.50 -17.47 6.99
CA VAL A 105 -5.84 -16.20 6.34
C VAL A 105 -5.40 -15.00 7.17
N LEU A 106 -5.26 -15.15 8.49
CA LEU A 106 -4.86 -14.06 9.41
C LEU A 106 -3.51 -13.42 9.01
N PRO A 107 -2.40 -14.17 8.88
CA PRO A 107 -1.13 -13.57 8.48
C PRO A 107 -1.19 -13.00 7.06
N ILE A 108 -2.00 -13.59 6.17
CA ILE A 108 -2.15 -13.11 4.78
C ILE A 108 -2.76 -11.71 4.77
N ILE A 109 -3.86 -11.51 5.49
CA ILE A 109 -4.52 -10.20 5.59
C ILE A 109 -3.65 -9.22 6.37
N ALA A 110 -3.07 -9.64 7.50
CA ALA A 110 -2.20 -8.79 8.30
C ALA A 110 -0.97 -8.29 7.48
N SER A 111 -0.42 -9.14 6.61
CA SER A 111 0.71 -8.76 5.77
C SER A 111 0.39 -7.62 4.79
N SER A 112 -0.87 -7.37 4.46
CA SER A 112 -1.24 -6.25 3.55
C SER A 112 -0.83 -4.87 4.10
N VAL A 113 -0.57 -4.78 5.41
CA VAL A 113 -0.20 -3.55 6.12
C VAL A 113 1.11 -3.70 6.87
N PHE A 114 1.31 -4.85 7.51
CA PHE A 114 2.44 -5.09 8.38
C PHE A 114 3.54 -5.86 7.67
N ASP A 115 4.79 -5.63 8.09
CA ASP A 115 5.92 -6.50 7.75
C ASP A 115 5.61 -7.95 8.17
N ASP A 116 6.18 -8.93 7.47
CA ASP A 116 5.98 -10.37 7.72
C ASP A 116 6.20 -10.77 9.18
N SER A 117 7.13 -10.08 9.87
CA SER A 117 7.38 -10.31 11.31
C SER A 117 6.24 -9.85 12.22
N ILE A 118 5.67 -8.66 11.96
CA ILE A 118 4.57 -8.11 12.76
C ILE A 118 3.27 -8.85 12.42
N ALA A 119 3.04 -9.15 11.14
CA ALA A 119 1.89 -9.93 10.69
C ALA A 119 1.83 -11.30 11.38
N ASN A 120 2.97 -11.99 11.46
CA ASN A 120 3.07 -13.27 12.16
C ASN A 120 2.84 -13.12 13.67
N ALA A 121 3.52 -12.17 14.32
CA ALA A 121 3.36 -11.93 15.76
C ALA A 121 1.90 -11.62 16.14
N PHE A 122 1.23 -10.78 15.35
CA PHE A 122 -0.18 -10.45 15.54
C PHE A 122 -1.11 -11.65 15.33
N SER A 123 -0.87 -12.43 14.28
CA SER A 123 -1.69 -13.62 13.99
C SER A 123 -1.53 -14.71 15.06
N LEU A 124 -0.30 -14.95 15.52
CA LEU A 124 -0.01 -15.91 16.61
C LEU A 124 -0.69 -15.48 17.90
N TYR A 125 -0.63 -14.20 18.24
CA TYR A 125 -1.31 -13.66 19.40
C TYR A 125 -2.83 -13.88 19.36
N LEU A 126 -3.47 -13.66 18.20
CA LEU A 126 -4.90 -13.91 18.02
C LEU A 126 -5.25 -15.37 18.26
N VAL A 127 -4.46 -16.31 17.72
CA VAL A 127 -4.68 -17.75 17.97
C VAL A 127 -4.47 -18.10 19.44
N ILE A 128 -3.46 -17.55 20.11
CA ILE A 128 -3.23 -17.79 21.55
C ILE A 128 -4.41 -17.29 22.37
N ILE A 129 -4.90 -16.07 22.14
CA ILE A 129 -6.08 -15.56 22.88
C ILE A 129 -7.30 -16.44 22.63
N THR A 130 -7.59 -16.79 21.38
CA THR A 130 -8.75 -17.64 21.07
C THR A 130 -8.63 -19.00 21.75
N SER A 131 -7.42 -19.58 21.81
CA SER A 131 -7.18 -20.87 22.47
C SER A 131 -7.42 -20.87 23.97
N VAL A 132 -7.09 -19.76 24.65
CA VAL A 132 -7.33 -19.60 26.09
C VAL A 132 -8.81 -19.34 26.37
N CYS A 133 -9.52 -18.68 25.46
CA CYS A 133 -10.94 -18.37 25.64
C CYS A 133 -11.84 -19.59 25.45
N PHE A 134 -11.58 -20.38 24.41
CA PHE A 134 -12.38 -21.57 24.07
C PHE A 134 -11.78 -22.88 24.63
N ASP A 135 -10.75 -22.79 25.47
CA ASP A 135 -10.05 -23.94 26.10
C ASP A 135 -9.66 -25.03 25.06
N TYR A 136 -8.98 -24.62 23.98
CA TYR A 136 -8.60 -25.53 22.88
C TYR A 136 -7.59 -26.61 23.30
N ASN A 137 -7.72 -27.79 22.69
CA ASN A 137 -6.76 -28.89 22.83
C ASN A 137 -5.37 -28.51 22.27
N VAL A 138 -4.31 -29.10 22.85
CA VAL A 138 -2.92 -28.84 22.45
C VAL A 138 -2.70 -29.09 20.95
N TYR A 139 -3.25 -30.18 20.40
CA TYR A 139 -3.16 -30.47 18.97
C TYR A 139 -3.83 -29.41 18.09
N MET A 140 -4.92 -28.81 18.56
CA MET A 140 -5.62 -27.75 17.83
C MET A 140 -4.81 -26.45 17.83
N VAL A 141 -4.19 -26.11 18.97
CA VAL A 141 -3.30 -24.94 19.05
C VAL A 141 -2.10 -25.11 18.11
N ILE A 142 -1.45 -26.28 18.10
CA ILE A 142 -0.32 -26.55 17.20
C ILE A 142 -0.79 -26.51 15.74
N CYS A 143 -1.97 -27.04 15.42
CA CYS A 143 -2.56 -26.96 14.08
C CYS A 143 -2.64 -25.51 13.59
N TYR A 144 -3.27 -24.61 14.36
CA TYR A 144 -3.42 -23.22 13.95
C TYR A 144 -2.10 -22.44 13.94
N ILE A 145 -1.16 -22.74 14.84
CA ILE A 145 0.20 -22.18 14.77
C ILE A 145 0.88 -22.58 13.46
N THR A 146 0.81 -23.86 13.07
CA THR A 146 1.40 -24.31 11.79
C THR A 146 0.73 -23.64 10.60
N MET A 147 -0.61 -23.49 10.61
CA MET A 147 -1.31 -22.74 9.56
C MET A 147 -0.81 -21.29 9.45
N ILE A 148 -0.59 -20.60 10.56
CA ILE A 148 -0.08 -19.23 10.53
C ILE A 148 1.32 -19.19 9.91
N LEU A 149 2.21 -20.10 10.28
CA LEU A 149 3.57 -20.15 9.75
C LEU A 149 3.56 -20.35 8.23
N PHE A 150 2.79 -21.31 7.72
CA PHE A 150 2.67 -21.53 6.28
C PHE A 150 1.96 -20.36 5.57
N GLY A 151 0.91 -19.80 6.19
CA GLY A 151 0.22 -18.63 5.66
C GLY A 151 1.15 -17.45 5.45
N ASN A 152 2.03 -17.18 6.43
CA ASN A 152 3.03 -16.13 6.33
C ASN A 152 4.00 -16.36 5.16
N MET A 153 4.49 -17.60 4.96
CA MET A 153 5.36 -17.94 3.83
C MET A 153 4.67 -17.75 2.47
N LEU A 154 3.37 -18.03 2.38
CA LEU A 154 2.59 -17.86 1.14
C LEU A 154 2.34 -16.39 0.78
N THR A 155 2.38 -15.45 1.75
CA THR A 155 2.08 -14.03 1.50
C THR A 155 2.98 -13.39 0.45
N GLY A 156 4.28 -13.71 0.47
CA GLY A 156 5.26 -13.18 -0.48
C GLY A 156 4.93 -13.55 -1.92
N PHE A 157 4.41 -14.76 -2.13
CA PHE A 157 3.98 -15.25 -3.45
C PHE A 157 2.63 -14.65 -3.87
N LEU A 158 1.70 -14.45 -2.94
CA LEU A 158 0.37 -13.90 -3.23
C LEU A 158 0.38 -12.41 -3.62
N LYS A 159 1.30 -11.62 -3.06
CA LYS A 159 1.38 -10.17 -3.33
C LYS A 159 2.08 -9.82 -4.64
N LYS A 160 3.11 -10.60 -5.03
CA LYS A 160 4.00 -10.26 -6.14
C LYS A 160 3.65 -10.94 -7.47
N SER A 161 2.63 -11.81 -7.47
CA SER A 161 2.38 -12.71 -8.59
C SER A 161 1.47 -12.12 -9.67
N GLU A 162 1.89 -12.32 -10.93
CA GLU A 162 1.00 -12.21 -12.09
C GLU A 162 -0.12 -13.28 -12.04
N ASN A 163 -1.17 -13.12 -12.86
CA ASN A 163 -2.40 -13.93 -12.80
C ASN A 163 -2.16 -15.45 -12.71
N ILE A 164 -1.15 -16.00 -13.42
CA ILE A 164 -0.85 -17.44 -13.41
C ILE A 164 -0.17 -17.87 -12.11
N GLN A 165 0.84 -17.13 -11.63
CA GLN A 165 1.52 -17.43 -10.37
C GLN A 165 0.57 -17.30 -9.18
N LYS A 166 -0.38 -16.35 -9.26
CA LYS A 166 -1.43 -16.19 -8.26
C LYS A 166 -2.29 -17.45 -8.17
N LEU A 167 -2.69 -18.02 -9.31
CA LEU A 167 -3.47 -19.26 -9.34
C LEU A 167 -2.74 -20.43 -8.65
N TYR A 168 -1.45 -20.62 -8.91
CA TYR A 168 -0.65 -21.64 -8.22
C TYR A 168 -0.55 -21.41 -6.71
N SER A 169 -0.37 -20.16 -6.28
CA SER A 169 -0.33 -19.83 -4.85
C SER A 169 -1.67 -20.09 -4.14
N MET A 170 -2.79 -19.88 -4.84
CA MET A 170 -4.13 -20.20 -4.32
C MET A 170 -4.36 -21.73 -4.22
N LEU A 171 -3.89 -22.50 -5.19
CA LEU A 171 -3.93 -23.97 -5.13
C LEU A 171 -3.09 -24.49 -3.95
N LEU A 172 -1.89 -23.93 -3.73
CA LEU A 172 -1.06 -24.26 -2.58
C LEU A 172 -1.74 -23.90 -1.26
N LEU A 173 -2.40 -22.74 -1.17
CA LEU A 173 -3.16 -22.33 0.01
C LEU A 173 -4.27 -23.35 0.34
N LEU A 174 -5.02 -23.79 -0.67
CA LEU A 174 -6.04 -24.83 -0.52
C LEU A 174 -5.44 -26.18 -0.09
N ALA A 175 -4.34 -26.60 -0.71
CA ALA A 175 -3.71 -27.87 -0.37
C ALA A 175 -3.13 -27.87 1.05
N ILE A 176 -2.46 -26.79 1.46
CA ILE A 176 -1.83 -26.68 2.77
C ILE A 176 -2.89 -26.62 3.89
N THR A 177 -3.94 -25.83 3.72
CA THR A 177 -5.04 -25.75 4.70
C THR A 177 -5.72 -27.09 4.89
N THR A 178 -6.04 -27.79 3.79
CA THR A 178 -6.73 -29.09 3.84
C THR A 178 -5.86 -30.14 4.52
N LEU A 179 -4.59 -30.25 4.13
CA LEU A 179 -3.67 -31.24 4.68
C LEU A 179 -3.38 -31.01 6.17
N ILE A 180 -3.10 -29.77 6.58
CA ILE A 180 -2.81 -29.45 7.98
C ILE A 180 -4.02 -29.78 8.86
N SER A 181 -5.23 -29.38 8.48
CA SER A 181 -6.45 -29.69 9.24
C SER A 181 -6.65 -31.20 9.41
N ILE A 182 -6.49 -31.97 8.32
CA ILE A 182 -6.71 -33.42 8.34
C ILE A 182 -5.65 -34.13 9.19
N ILE A 183 -4.38 -33.75 9.07
CA ILE A 183 -3.27 -34.39 9.81
C ILE A 183 -3.43 -34.17 11.31
N PHE A 184 -3.72 -32.94 11.75
CA PHE A 184 -3.88 -32.66 13.18
C PHE A 184 -5.18 -33.22 13.76
N TYR A 185 -6.25 -33.28 12.95
CA TYR A 185 -7.46 -34.02 13.34
C TYR A 185 -7.14 -35.51 13.58
N TYR A 186 -6.37 -36.13 12.68
CA TYR A 186 -5.94 -37.52 12.84
C TYR A 186 -5.07 -37.72 14.07
N PHE A 187 -4.12 -36.82 14.38
CA PHE A 187 -3.30 -36.95 15.59
C PHE A 187 -4.11 -36.86 16.88
N ASN A 188 -5.23 -36.12 16.89
CA ASN A 188 -6.07 -36.00 18.07
C ASN A 188 -7.02 -37.19 18.25
N TYR A 189 -7.65 -37.66 17.15
CA TYR A 189 -8.72 -38.68 17.23
C TYR A 189 -8.30 -40.08 16.75
N LEU A 190 -7.16 -40.21 16.06
CA LEU A 190 -6.66 -41.45 15.43
C LEU A 190 -7.64 -42.11 14.46
N GLU A 191 -8.64 -41.37 13.97
CA GLU A 191 -9.65 -41.83 13.02
C GLU A 191 -9.70 -40.93 11.78
N LEU A 192 -9.80 -41.55 10.60
CA LEU A 192 -10.07 -40.85 9.34
C LEU A 192 -11.42 -41.25 8.79
N LYS A 193 -12.39 -40.34 8.86
CA LYS A 193 -13.71 -40.48 8.24
C LYS A 193 -13.76 -39.66 6.96
N PHE A 194 -14.54 -40.11 5.98
CA PHE A 194 -14.71 -39.37 4.72
C PHE A 194 -15.26 -37.95 4.94
N SER A 195 -16.06 -37.74 6.00
CA SER A 195 -16.54 -36.42 6.40
C SER A 195 -15.43 -35.42 6.73
N VAL A 196 -14.32 -35.88 7.34
CA VAL A 196 -13.15 -35.07 7.70
C VAL A 196 -12.49 -34.50 6.43
N LEU A 197 -12.44 -35.30 5.37
CA LEU A 197 -11.90 -34.86 4.08
C LEU A 197 -12.77 -33.77 3.45
N ILE A 198 -14.09 -33.91 3.53
CA ILE A 198 -15.04 -32.88 3.05
C ILE A 198 -14.87 -31.59 3.86
N TYR A 199 -14.83 -31.66 5.20
CA TYR A 199 -14.62 -30.47 6.04
C TYR A 199 -13.26 -29.80 5.78
N GLY A 200 -12.22 -30.61 5.56
CA GLY A 200 -10.90 -30.13 5.13
C GLY A 200 -11.00 -29.34 3.83
N LEU A 201 -11.58 -29.93 2.78
CA LEU A 201 -11.78 -29.27 1.48
C LEU A 201 -12.57 -27.97 1.61
N MET A 202 -13.67 -27.99 2.38
CA MET A 202 -14.46 -26.78 2.62
C MET A 202 -13.66 -25.69 3.33
N SER A 203 -12.83 -26.04 4.33
CA SER A 203 -11.97 -25.08 5.03
C SER A 203 -10.97 -24.40 4.07
N GLY A 204 -10.36 -25.18 3.16
CA GLY A 204 -9.43 -24.63 2.18
C GLY A 204 -10.12 -23.77 1.11
N ILE A 205 -11.30 -24.17 0.64
CA ILE A 205 -12.10 -23.35 -0.28
C ILE A 205 -12.50 -22.02 0.38
N ILE A 206 -12.96 -22.05 1.63
CA ILE A 206 -13.30 -20.84 2.38
C ILE A 206 -12.06 -19.95 2.55
N ALA A 207 -10.91 -20.52 2.91
CA ALA A 207 -9.66 -19.76 3.03
C ALA A 207 -9.27 -19.06 1.71
N CYS A 208 -9.40 -19.77 0.58
CA CYS A 208 -9.20 -19.19 -0.74
C CYS A 208 -10.19 -18.06 -1.05
N LEU A 209 -11.49 -18.28 -0.81
CA LEU A 209 -12.53 -17.28 -1.08
C LEU A 209 -12.29 -15.99 -0.28
N ILE A 210 -11.99 -16.11 1.02
CA ILE A 210 -11.68 -14.96 1.87
C ILE A 210 -10.45 -14.22 1.33
N THR A 211 -9.41 -14.95 0.92
CA THR A 211 -8.17 -14.36 0.40
C THR A 211 -8.40 -13.63 -0.94
N VAL A 212 -9.18 -14.20 -1.86
CA VAL A 212 -9.54 -13.56 -3.14
C VAL A 212 -10.42 -12.33 -2.94
N ALA A 213 -11.34 -12.35 -1.98
CA ALA A 213 -12.24 -11.24 -1.73
C ALA A 213 -11.54 -10.06 -1.04
N LEU A 214 -10.76 -10.33 0.03
CA LEU A 214 -10.24 -9.28 0.90
C LEU A 214 -8.96 -8.63 0.40
N LEU A 215 -8.02 -9.37 -0.19
CA LEU A 215 -6.77 -8.79 -0.70
C LEU A 215 -6.99 -7.67 -1.75
N PRO A 216 -7.78 -7.85 -2.81
CA PRO A 216 -8.00 -6.78 -3.78
C PRO A 216 -8.82 -5.63 -3.20
N LEU A 217 -9.79 -5.91 -2.32
CA LEU A 217 -10.59 -4.88 -1.67
C LEU A 217 -9.73 -3.95 -0.79
N LEU A 218 -8.80 -4.54 -0.03
CA LEU A 218 -7.81 -3.76 0.73
C LEU A 218 -6.88 -2.96 -0.17
N GLY A 219 -6.48 -3.52 -1.32
CA GLY A 219 -5.70 -2.79 -2.33
C GLY A 219 -6.46 -1.59 -2.92
N LEU A 220 -7.75 -1.76 -3.25
CA LEU A 220 -8.58 -0.69 -3.81
C LEU A 220 -8.86 0.44 -2.81
N MET A 221 -9.02 0.11 -1.52
CA MET A 221 -9.17 1.14 -0.49
C MET A 221 -7.94 2.04 -0.42
N VAL A 222 -6.74 1.47 -0.54
CA VAL A 222 -5.48 2.23 -0.55
C VAL A 222 -5.41 3.16 -1.74
N THR A 223 -5.65 2.65 -2.94
CA THR A 223 -5.54 3.47 -4.16
C THR A 223 -6.57 4.59 -4.16
N LYS A 224 -7.78 4.33 -3.66
CA LYS A 224 -8.83 5.35 -3.56
C LYS A 224 -8.49 6.42 -2.53
N GLU A 225 -8.01 6.06 -1.33
CA GLU A 225 -7.60 7.05 -0.33
C GLU A 225 -6.38 7.86 -0.79
N GLN A 226 -5.40 7.24 -1.46
CA GLN A 226 -4.26 7.94 -2.06
C GLN A 226 -4.70 8.98 -3.10
N ASN A 227 -5.61 8.60 -4.00
CA ASN A 227 -6.12 9.51 -5.02
C ASN A 227 -6.86 10.71 -4.42
N ILE A 228 -7.68 10.50 -3.39
CA ILE A 228 -8.35 11.61 -2.67
C ILE A 228 -7.33 12.59 -2.10
N VAL A 229 -6.24 12.08 -1.52
CA VAL A 229 -5.17 12.92 -0.96
C VAL A 229 -4.47 13.72 -2.07
N TYR A 230 -4.13 13.09 -3.19
CA TYR A 230 -3.51 13.79 -4.32
C TYR A 230 -4.43 14.84 -4.92
N GLU A 231 -5.72 14.54 -5.08
CA GLU A 231 -6.72 15.49 -5.56
C GLU A 231 -6.87 16.69 -4.62
N ALA A 232 -6.83 16.48 -3.30
CA ALA A 232 -6.87 17.56 -2.33
C ALA A 232 -5.66 18.51 -2.43
N TYR A 233 -4.47 17.99 -2.76
CA TYR A 233 -3.29 18.83 -3.02
C TYR A 233 -3.34 19.56 -4.36
N LEU A 234 -4.11 19.05 -5.33
CA LEU A 234 -4.31 19.68 -6.64
C LEU A 234 -5.47 20.69 -6.64
N ASP A 235 -6.24 20.76 -5.55
CA ASP A 235 -7.35 21.70 -5.41
C ASP A 235 -6.84 23.15 -5.56
N PRO A 236 -7.43 23.96 -6.47
CA PRO A 236 -7.07 25.37 -6.63
C PRO A 236 -7.14 26.20 -5.35
N ASP A 237 -7.98 25.81 -4.39
CA ASP A 237 -8.14 26.49 -3.11
C ASP A 237 -7.06 26.10 -2.08
N PHE A 238 -6.26 25.06 -2.37
CA PHE A 238 -5.14 24.65 -1.52
C PHE A 238 -4.13 25.80 -1.39
N SER A 239 -3.63 26.02 -0.16
CA SER A 239 -2.80 27.20 0.17
C SER A 239 -1.54 27.28 -0.70
N LEU A 240 -0.91 26.14 -0.97
CA LEU A 240 0.32 26.08 -1.76
C LEU A 240 0.10 26.35 -3.25
N CYS A 241 -1.05 25.93 -3.82
CA CYS A 241 -1.43 26.30 -5.18
C CYS A 241 -1.55 27.82 -5.33
N ASN A 242 -2.12 28.47 -4.32
CA ASN A 242 -2.23 29.93 -4.27
C ASN A 242 -0.87 30.62 -4.09
N GLU A 243 0.06 30.03 -3.35
CA GLU A 243 1.44 30.52 -3.23
C GLU A 243 2.19 30.47 -4.58
N ILE A 244 2.12 29.35 -5.31
CA ILE A 244 2.70 29.22 -6.66
C ILE A 244 2.09 30.27 -7.59
N ARG A 245 0.77 30.44 -7.58
CA ARG A 245 0.06 31.41 -8.41
C ARG A 245 0.47 32.87 -8.11
N LYS A 246 0.70 33.20 -6.83
CA LYS A 246 1.18 34.52 -6.40
C LYS A 246 2.64 34.76 -6.80
N PHE A 247 3.47 33.71 -6.74
CA PHE A 247 4.87 33.79 -7.15
C PHE A 247 5.00 34.03 -8.65
N SER A 248 4.33 33.21 -9.47
CA SER A 248 4.32 33.37 -10.93
C SER A 248 3.10 32.70 -11.54
N PHE A 249 2.28 33.49 -12.23
CA PHE A 249 1.14 32.96 -12.97
C PHE A 249 1.58 32.04 -14.13
N ILE A 250 2.73 32.34 -14.75
CA ILE A 250 3.31 31.52 -15.82
C ILE A 250 3.72 30.15 -15.27
N GLU A 251 4.40 30.12 -14.11
CA GLU A 251 4.81 28.87 -13.48
C GLU A 251 3.60 28.04 -13.05
N TYR A 252 2.54 28.70 -12.56
CA TYR A 252 1.28 28.03 -12.23
C TYR A 252 0.60 27.39 -13.45
N GLN A 253 0.53 28.11 -14.58
CA GLN A 253 -0.01 27.55 -15.82
C GLN A 253 0.81 26.38 -16.35
N HIS A 254 2.14 26.51 -16.31
CA HIS A 254 3.07 25.45 -16.70
C HIS A 254 2.90 24.19 -15.82
N ALA A 255 2.86 24.36 -14.50
CA ALA A 255 2.62 23.28 -13.55
C ALA A 255 1.28 22.58 -13.80
N LYS A 256 0.22 23.34 -14.08
CA LYS A 256 -1.11 22.79 -14.40
C LYS A 256 -1.07 21.96 -15.69
N ARG A 257 -0.42 22.45 -16.74
CA ARG A 257 -0.28 21.76 -18.03
C ARG A 257 0.48 20.43 -17.89
N ILE A 258 1.63 20.44 -17.22
CA ILE A 258 2.41 19.21 -16.99
C ILE A 258 1.63 18.22 -16.12
N SER A 259 0.88 18.71 -15.12
CA SER A 259 0.02 17.87 -14.27
C SER A 259 -1.03 17.12 -15.10
N GLU A 260 -1.74 17.81 -15.99
CA GLU A 260 -2.77 17.23 -16.84
C GLU A 260 -2.20 16.22 -17.85
N LEU A 261 -1.11 16.57 -18.54
CA LEU A 261 -0.42 15.68 -19.48
C LEU A 261 0.13 14.43 -18.78
N SER A 262 0.77 14.61 -17.62
CA SER A 262 1.31 13.50 -16.82
C SER A 262 0.22 12.54 -16.36
N LYS A 263 -0.95 13.07 -15.97
CA LYS A 263 -2.13 12.26 -15.60
C LYS A 263 -2.57 11.37 -16.75
N LYS A 264 -2.67 11.91 -17.96
CA LYS A 264 -3.09 11.15 -19.16
C LYS A 264 -2.08 10.09 -19.56
N CYS A 265 -0.79 10.41 -19.54
CA CYS A 265 0.28 9.46 -19.79
C CYS A 265 0.28 8.31 -18.78
N ALA A 266 0.11 8.62 -17.48
CA ALA A 266 0.01 7.61 -16.43
C ALA A 266 -1.21 6.69 -16.63
N LYS A 267 -2.37 7.27 -16.98
CA LYS A 267 -3.60 6.53 -17.27
C LYS A 267 -3.40 5.51 -18.39
N ALA A 268 -2.75 5.91 -19.47
CA ALA A 268 -2.57 5.05 -20.64
C ALA A 268 -1.69 3.81 -20.40
N ILE A 269 -0.76 3.90 -19.44
CA ILE A 269 0.14 2.79 -19.10
C ILE A 269 -0.29 2.02 -17.83
N ASN A 270 -1.46 2.35 -17.25
CA ASN A 270 -1.93 1.88 -15.94
C ASN A 270 -0.94 2.16 -14.79
N ALA A 271 -0.33 3.35 -14.77
CA ALA A 271 0.45 3.88 -13.65
C ALA A 271 -0.44 4.74 -12.72
N ASN A 272 0.10 5.21 -11.60
CA ASN A 272 -0.65 6.01 -10.64
C ASN A 272 -0.90 7.44 -11.17
N GLU A 273 -2.11 7.65 -11.69
CA GLU A 273 -2.59 8.93 -12.26
C GLU A 273 -2.47 10.10 -11.28
N GLY A 274 -2.91 9.91 -10.04
CA GLY A 274 -2.93 10.96 -9.02
C GLY A 274 -1.52 11.36 -8.57
N LEU A 275 -0.63 10.37 -8.40
CA LEU A 275 0.77 10.60 -8.06
C LEU A 275 1.51 11.33 -9.19
N ALA A 276 1.34 10.90 -10.44
CA ALA A 276 1.96 11.56 -11.59
C ALA A 276 1.46 13.01 -11.73
N ALA A 277 0.17 13.26 -11.57
CA ALA A 277 -0.41 14.59 -11.62
C ALA A 277 0.08 15.50 -10.49
N CYS A 278 0.07 15.01 -9.24
CA CYS A 278 0.51 15.77 -8.06
C CYS A 278 2.03 16.03 -8.10
N GLY A 279 2.82 15.00 -8.42
CA GLY A 279 4.26 15.13 -8.63
C GLY A 279 4.60 16.15 -9.71
N ALA A 280 3.95 16.06 -10.88
CA ALA A 280 4.11 17.02 -11.97
C ALA A 280 3.72 18.46 -11.62
N PHE A 281 2.73 18.66 -10.77
CA PHE A 281 2.33 20.02 -10.38
C PHE A 281 3.38 20.67 -9.46
N TYR A 282 3.99 19.87 -8.58
CA TYR A 282 4.87 20.36 -7.52
C TYR A 282 6.38 20.11 -7.74
N TYR A 283 6.81 19.43 -8.80
CA TYR A 283 8.22 19.11 -9.05
C TYR A 283 9.16 20.34 -9.06
N ARG A 284 8.65 21.53 -9.44
CA ARG A 284 9.39 22.80 -9.46
C ARG A 284 9.14 23.69 -8.24
N LEU A 285 8.54 23.16 -7.18
CA LEU A 285 8.15 23.92 -5.98
C LEU A 285 9.30 24.74 -5.36
N GLY A 286 10.53 24.24 -5.44
CA GLY A 286 11.72 24.94 -4.92
C GLY A 286 12.03 26.28 -5.58
N LYS A 287 11.52 26.54 -6.79
CA LYS A 287 11.71 27.83 -7.48
C LYS A 287 11.16 29.02 -6.70
N ILE A 288 10.18 28.81 -5.81
CA ILE A 288 9.61 29.88 -4.97
C ILE A 288 10.68 30.47 -4.04
N GLU A 289 11.56 29.64 -3.49
CA GLU A 289 12.61 30.06 -2.54
C GLU A 289 13.98 30.24 -3.22
N GLY A 290 14.16 29.73 -4.43
CA GLY A 290 15.41 29.83 -5.20
C GLY A 290 16.37 28.66 -4.95
N GLU A 291 17.67 28.90 -5.18
CA GLU A 291 18.70 27.87 -5.02
C GLU A 291 19.04 27.63 -3.54
N PRO A 292 19.25 26.36 -3.11
CA PRO A 292 19.15 25.11 -3.86
C PRO A 292 17.70 24.62 -4.06
N ILE A 293 17.28 24.45 -5.33
CA ILE A 293 15.88 24.17 -5.70
C ILE A 293 15.37 22.87 -5.08
N ILE A 294 16.15 21.78 -5.16
CA ILE A 294 15.70 20.45 -4.71
C ILE A 294 15.50 20.42 -3.19
N ASP A 295 16.48 20.93 -2.42
CA ASP A 295 16.40 20.93 -0.96
C ASP A 295 15.26 21.82 -0.46
N ASN A 296 15.07 22.99 -1.09
CA ASN A 296 13.95 23.89 -0.78
C ASN A 296 12.60 23.22 -1.11
N ALA A 297 12.47 22.55 -2.26
CA ALA A 297 11.26 21.81 -2.63
C ALA A 297 10.93 20.73 -1.59
N ILE A 298 11.92 19.93 -1.20
CA ILE A 298 11.75 18.87 -0.18
C ILE A 298 11.36 19.49 1.16
N ARG A 299 11.97 20.61 1.56
CA ARG A 299 11.65 21.30 2.82
C ARG A 299 10.21 21.79 2.84
N ILE A 300 9.76 22.48 1.79
CA ILE A 300 8.38 22.98 1.68
C ILE A 300 7.40 21.79 1.66
N ALA A 301 7.65 20.77 0.86
CA ALA A 301 6.81 19.58 0.78
C ALA A 301 6.67 18.88 2.15
N ASN A 302 7.76 18.76 2.90
CA ASN A 302 7.72 18.22 4.27
C ASN A 302 6.92 19.10 5.23
N ASN A 303 7.03 20.42 5.15
CA ASN A 303 6.26 21.36 5.98
C ASN A 303 4.75 21.21 5.75
N TYR A 304 4.35 20.99 4.50
CA TYR A 304 2.96 20.75 4.10
C TYR A 304 2.53 19.28 4.19
N CYS A 305 3.36 18.41 4.77
CA CYS A 305 3.07 16.99 4.99
C CYS A 305 2.76 16.20 3.70
N PHE A 306 3.46 16.52 2.62
CA PHE A 306 3.31 15.82 1.36
C PHE A 306 3.62 14.32 1.47
N PRO A 307 2.97 13.50 0.63
CA PRO A 307 3.35 12.12 0.37
C PRO A 307 4.84 11.93 0.12
N ASN A 308 5.47 10.93 0.73
CA ASN A 308 6.86 10.58 0.43
C ASN A 308 7.05 10.24 -1.05
N ASP A 309 6.05 9.59 -1.68
CA ASP A 309 6.08 9.30 -3.12
C ASP A 309 6.17 10.58 -3.96
N VAL A 310 5.49 11.65 -3.54
CA VAL A 310 5.57 12.96 -4.20
C VAL A 310 6.92 13.63 -3.89
N ILE A 311 7.36 13.60 -2.62
CA ILE A 311 8.68 14.11 -2.22
C ILE A 311 9.81 13.43 -3.01
N GLN A 312 9.68 12.14 -3.30
CA GLN A 312 10.62 11.38 -4.12
C GLN A 312 10.67 11.92 -5.55
N ILE A 313 9.52 12.15 -6.20
CA ILE A 313 9.47 12.79 -7.52
C ILE A 313 10.12 14.18 -7.50
N LEU A 314 9.87 14.97 -6.45
CA LEU A 314 10.49 16.28 -6.26
C LEU A 314 12.02 16.19 -6.08
N SER A 315 12.50 15.13 -5.41
CA SER A 315 13.94 14.90 -5.22
C SER A 315 14.67 14.45 -6.50
N GLU A 316 13.95 13.80 -7.41
CA GLU A 316 14.44 13.32 -8.71
C GLU A 316 14.34 14.40 -9.81
N TYR A 317 14.07 15.65 -9.42
CA TYR A 317 13.95 16.79 -10.32
C TYR A 317 15.11 16.87 -11.32
N GLY A 318 14.78 16.81 -12.61
CA GLY A 318 15.73 16.91 -13.73
C GLY A 318 16.77 15.79 -13.81
N GLY A 319 16.65 14.74 -13.00
CA GLY A 319 17.67 13.68 -12.93
C GLY A 319 19.04 14.18 -12.45
N ILE A 320 19.10 15.30 -11.72
CA ILE A 320 20.36 15.98 -11.35
C ILE A 320 21.09 15.22 -10.24
N VAL A 321 20.36 14.93 -9.14
CA VAL A 321 20.90 14.23 -7.97
C VAL A 321 20.64 12.73 -8.07
N SER A 322 19.42 12.37 -8.49
CA SER A 322 18.97 10.99 -8.65
C SER A 322 18.14 10.84 -9.91
N LEU A 323 18.36 9.75 -10.64
CA LEU A 323 17.59 9.42 -11.84
C LEU A 323 16.15 9.00 -11.48
N PRO A 324 15.19 9.15 -12.41
CA PRO A 324 13.84 8.63 -12.25
C PRO A 324 13.82 7.15 -11.83
N SER A 325 13.27 6.88 -10.65
CA SER A 325 13.23 5.53 -10.07
C SER A 325 11.85 4.86 -10.14
N THR A 326 10.81 5.64 -10.48
CA THR A 326 9.43 5.17 -10.64
C THR A 326 8.89 5.52 -12.02
N LYS A 327 7.83 4.82 -12.45
CA LYS A 327 7.17 5.11 -13.73
C LYS A 327 6.60 6.51 -13.74
N GLU A 328 6.03 6.95 -12.61
CA GLU A 328 5.44 8.27 -12.41
C GLU A 328 6.51 9.35 -12.51
N SER A 329 7.66 9.19 -11.84
CA SER A 329 8.79 10.12 -11.95
C SER A 329 9.31 10.23 -13.39
N ALA A 330 9.42 9.10 -14.09
CA ALA A 330 9.85 9.08 -15.49
C ALA A 330 8.84 9.79 -16.42
N ILE A 331 7.53 9.61 -16.20
CA ILE A 331 6.48 10.33 -16.91
C ILE A 331 6.64 11.85 -16.68
N VAL A 332 6.76 12.29 -15.43
CA VAL A 332 6.94 13.71 -15.09
C VAL A 332 8.16 14.29 -15.82
N HIS A 333 9.28 13.56 -15.80
CA HIS A 333 10.51 13.99 -16.49
C HIS A 333 10.35 14.06 -18.02
N MET A 334 9.70 13.07 -18.64
CA MET A 334 9.42 13.06 -20.09
C MET A 334 8.54 14.24 -20.49
N VAL A 335 7.43 14.44 -19.77
CA VAL A 335 6.45 15.49 -20.02
C VAL A 335 7.11 16.86 -19.85
N ASP A 336 7.82 17.08 -18.74
CA ASP A 336 8.54 18.34 -18.49
C ASP A 336 9.54 18.67 -19.60
N SER A 337 10.36 17.69 -19.99
CA SER A 337 11.38 17.88 -21.02
C SER A 337 10.78 18.25 -22.38
N VAL A 338 9.64 17.66 -22.72
CA VAL A 338 8.91 17.95 -23.95
C VAL A 338 8.24 19.31 -23.89
N VAL A 339 7.43 19.56 -22.85
CA VAL A 339 6.69 20.82 -22.67
C VAL A 339 7.64 22.00 -22.61
N THR A 340 8.70 21.91 -21.79
CA THR A 340 9.70 22.98 -21.66
C THR A 340 10.40 23.26 -22.99
N LYS A 341 10.78 22.21 -23.75
CA LYS A 341 11.37 22.44 -25.08
C LYS A 341 10.37 23.09 -26.04
N VAL A 342 9.13 22.62 -26.09
CA VAL A 342 8.08 23.19 -26.97
C VAL A 342 7.78 24.65 -26.62
N GLU A 343 7.74 25.00 -25.33
CA GLU A 343 7.53 26.38 -24.86
C GLU A 343 8.71 27.32 -25.17
N LEU A 344 9.92 26.80 -25.37
CA LEU A 344 11.09 27.59 -25.76
C LEU A 344 11.12 27.93 -27.25
N PHE A 345 10.29 27.29 -28.08
CA PHE A 345 10.21 27.57 -29.51
C PHE A 345 9.16 28.66 -29.80
N ASP A 346 9.50 29.58 -30.71
CA ASP A 346 8.59 30.64 -31.15
C ASP A 346 7.33 30.05 -31.80
N SER A 347 6.18 30.70 -31.61
CA SER A 347 4.87 30.26 -32.14
C SER A 347 4.88 29.97 -33.64
N ASP A 348 5.70 30.69 -34.40
CA ASP A 348 5.85 30.52 -35.84
C ASP A 348 6.62 29.24 -36.22
N SER A 349 7.59 28.85 -35.39
CA SER A 349 8.42 27.65 -35.60
C SER A 349 7.71 26.34 -35.21
N MET A 350 6.71 26.43 -34.32
CA MET A 350 5.84 25.33 -33.88
C MET A 350 4.45 25.33 -34.53
N SER A 351 4.26 26.09 -35.62
CA SER A 351 2.98 26.20 -36.33
C SER A 351 2.56 24.92 -37.07
N SER A 352 3.49 24.01 -37.37
CA SER A 352 3.19 22.71 -37.96
C SER A 352 3.24 21.59 -36.92
N SER A 353 2.19 20.77 -36.88
CA SER A 353 2.13 19.56 -36.05
C SER A 353 3.28 18.60 -36.35
N TRP A 354 3.82 18.61 -37.57
CA TRP A 354 4.98 17.81 -37.96
C TRP A 354 6.28 18.24 -37.25
N ASN A 355 6.54 19.55 -37.14
CA ASN A 355 7.72 20.06 -36.42
C ASN A 355 7.63 19.71 -34.92
N GLN A 356 6.45 19.87 -34.32
CA GLN A 356 6.21 19.50 -32.93
C GLN A 356 6.50 18.01 -32.70
N ASN A 357 5.95 17.13 -33.54
CA ASN A 357 6.18 15.70 -33.47
C ASN A 357 7.66 15.32 -33.57
N MET A 358 8.41 15.95 -34.49
CA MET A 358 9.83 15.68 -34.63
C MET A 358 10.63 16.07 -33.37
N VAL A 359 10.35 17.25 -32.79
CA VAL A 359 10.99 17.71 -31.54
C VAL A 359 10.67 16.76 -30.38
N ILE A 360 9.43 16.30 -30.27
CA ILE A 360 8.98 15.36 -29.24
C ILE A 360 9.73 14.03 -29.37
N TYR A 361 9.74 13.45 -30.57
CA TYR A 361 10.43 12.18 -30.82
C TYR A 361 11.94 12.28 -30.56
N GLN A 362 12.61 13.33 -31.05
CA GLN A 362 14.03 13.54 -30.80
C GLN A 362 14.33 13.66 -29.31
N THR A 363 13.59 14.50 -28.61
CA THR A 363 13.81 14.75 -27.17
C THR A 363 13.66 13.49 -26.34
N ILE A 364 12.55 12.77 -26.52
CA ILE A 364 12.27 11.56 -25.75
C ILE A 364 13.29 10.46 -26.05
N ASN A 365 13.67 10.29 -27.33
CA ASN A 365 14.66 9.29 -27.73
C ASN A 365 16.05 9.62 -27.20
N GLU A 366 16.48 10.89 -27.22
CA GLU A 366 17.75 11.32 -26.64
C GLU A 366 17.83 11.04 -25.13
N LEU A 367 16.74 11.32 -24.40
CA LEU A 367 16.68 11.06 -22.95
C LEU A 367 16.75 9.56 -22.64
N SER A 368 16.06 8.74 -23.45
CA SER A 368 16.16 7.29 -23.34
C SER A 368 17.56 6.77 -23.67
N GLN A 369 18.22 7.30 -24.70
CA GLN A 369 19.60 6.90 -25.06
C GLN A 369 20.62 7.26 -23.98
N LYS A 370 20.37 8.33 -23.21
CA LYS A 370 21.19 8.74 -22.06
C LYS A 370 20.98 7.86 -20.81
N GLY A 371 20.03 6.92 -20.83
CA GLY A 371 19.77 6.00 -19.72
C GLY A 371 18.96 6.60 -18.56
N PHE A 372 18.25 7.72 -18.78
CA PHE A 372 17.46 8.36 -17.71
C PHE A 372 16.37 7.45 -17.14
N TYR A 373 15.88 6.48 -17.91
CA TYR A 373 14.69 5.69 -17.56
C TYR A 373 15.01 4.26 -17.17
N ASP A 374 16.29 3.87 -17.13
CA ASP A 374 16.72 2.47 -16.92
C ASP A 374 16.28 1.93 -15.56
N ASN A 375 16.20 2.80 -14.54
CA ASN A 375 15.81 2.44 -13.17
C ASN A 375 14.32 2.68 -12.87
N SER A 376 13.54 3.22 -13.83
CA SER A 376 12.16 3.64 -13.60
C SER A 376 11.13 2.50 -13.60
N GLY A 377 11.53 1.32 -14.10
CA GLY A 377 10.62 0.18 -14.30
C GLY A 377 9.67 0.33 -15.49
N LEU A 378 9.85 1.32 -16.36
CA LEU A 378 9.13 1.45 -17.63
C LEU A 378 9.51 0.34 -18.60
N THR A 379 8.50 -0.29 -19.22
CA THR A 379 8.73 -1.19 -20.34
C THR A 379 8.82 -0.40 -21.65
N MET A 380 9.47 -0.97 -22.67
CA MET A 380 9.57 -0.33 -23.99
C MET A 380 8.19 -0.03 -24.59
N ASN A 381 7.20 -0.92 -24.41
CA ASN A 381 5.84 -0.68 -24.88
C ASN A 381 5.20 0.52 -24.17
N GLN A 382 5.39 0.64 -22.85
CA GLN A 382 4.87 1.78 -22.08
C GLN A 382 5.53 3.10 -22.53
N PHE A 383 6.84 3.09 -22.76
CA PHE A 383 7.57 4.24 -23.29
C PHE A 383 7.02 4.71 -24.65
N LEU A 384 6.76 3.77 -25.57
CA LEU A 384 6.21 4.08 -26.89
C LEU A 384 4.81 4.69 -26.79
N VAL A 385 3.95 4.17 -25.91
CA VAL A 385 2.60 4.70 -25.67
C VAL A 385 2.65 6.14 -25.13
N ILE A 386 3.50 6.42 -24.14
CA ILE A 386 3.68 7.78 -23.60
C ILE A 386 4.12 8.74 -24.71
N ARG A 387 5.09 8.30 -25.52
CA ARG A 387 5.63 9.11 -26.63
C ARG A 387 4.58 9.41 -27.69
N GLU A 388 3.71 8.46 -28.00
CA GLU A 388 2.61 8.65 -28.95
C GLU A 388 1.55 9.62 -28.42
N ILE A 389 1.22 9.54 -27.12
CA ILE A 389 0.30 10.48 -26.48
C ILE A 389 0.85 11.90 -26.54
N LEU A 390 2.12 12.08 -26.17
CA LEU A 390 2.76 13.39 -26.21
C LEU A 390 2.81 13.98 -27.63
N ALA A 391 2.96 13.14 -28.66
CA ALA A 391 2.94 13.59 -30.06
C ALA A 391 1.53 13.91 -30.60
N ASN A 392 0.49 13.24 -30.10
CA ASN A 392 -0.86 13.42 -30.62
C ASN A 392 -1.67 14.50 -29.89
N GLU A 393 -1.23 14.96 -28.71
CA GLU A 393 -1.91 16.02 -27.98
C GLU A 393 -1.40 17.41 -28.39
N ASP A 394 -2.31 18.38 -28.45
CA ASP A 394 -1.93 19.79 -28.52
C ASP A 394 -1.30 20.19 -27.19
N ILE A 395 0.02 20.07 -27.09
CA ILE A 395 0.81 20.43 -25.90
C ILE A 395 0.61 21.91 -25.52
N LEU A 396 0.24 22.75 -26.48
CA LEU A 396 0.06 24.19 -26.31
C LEU A 396 -1.39 24.64 -26.12
N ALA A 397 -2.39 23.75 -26.30
CA ALA A 397 -3.78 24.05 -25.96
C ALA A 397 -3.97 24.20 -24.44
#